data_AF-A0A351HVI2-F1
#
_entry.id   AF-A0A351HVI2-F1
#
_cell.length_a   1.000
_cell.length_b   1.000
_cell.length_c   1.000
_cell.angle_alpha   90.00
_cell.angle_beta   90.00
_cell.angle_gamma   90.00
#
_symmetry.space_group_name_H-M   'P 1'
#
loop_
_entity.id
_entity.type
_entity.pdbx_description
1 polymer ?
#
loop_
_entity_poly.entity_id
_entity_poly.type
_entity_poly.pdbx_seq_one_letter_code
_entity_poly.pdbx_strand_id
1 'polypeptide(L)'
;AAGLAKTPLSVIILVFFWITAVASAPFYLALNLVGQQWLEAGIMAACYGIWVLELTRIARHIGSFSVIDIVCYPLLLLFYLLIFLRSLVKRILGLPVIWKDREIRLDK
;
A
#
# COMPACT_ATOMS: atom_id res chain seq x y z
N ALA A 1 -9.65 3.48 -11.30
CA ALA A 1 -10.29 4.40 -10.31
C ALA A 1 -11.82 4.47 -10.40
N ALA A 2 -12.49 3.79 -11.34
CA ALA A 2 -13.96 3.74 -11.41
C ALA A 2 -14.60 2.96 -10.23
N GLY A 3 -13.89 1.98 -9.65
CA GLY A 3 -14.37 1.23 -8.48
C GLY A 3 -14.45 2.06 -7.20
N LEU A 4 -13.49 2.96 -6.96
CA LEU A 4 -13.49 3.85 -5.78
C LEU A 4 -14.72 4.76 -5.76
N ALA A 5 -15.17 5.23 -6.93
CA ALA A 5 -16.34 6.09 -7.07
C ALA A 5 -17.67 5.41 -6.70
N LYS A 6 -17.71 4.07 -6.67
CA LYS A 6 -18.89 3.27 -6.28
C LYS A 6 -18.78 2.69 -4.87
N THR A 7 -17.68 2.92 -4.16
CA THR A 7 -17.43 2.35 -2.83
C THR A 7 -17.99 3.30 -1.77
N PRO A 8 -18.71 2.81 -0.73
CA PRO A 8 -19.18 3.68 0.34
C PRO A 8 -18.01 4.37 1.07
N LEU A 9 -18.20 5.64 1.43
CA LEU A 9 -17.15 6.47 2.03
C LEU A 9 -16.56 5.84 3.31
N SER A 10 -17.38 5.17 4.12
CA SER A 10 -16.95 4.47 5.33
C SER A 10 -15.89 3.41 5.06
N VAL A 11 -16.05 2.63 3.99
CA VAL A 11 -15.09 1.59 3.60
C VAL A 11 -13.79 2.23 3.11
N ILE A 12 -13.87 3.35 2.38
CA ILE A 12 -12.67 4.08 1.95
C ILE A 12 -11.86 4.57 3.16
N ILE A 13 -12.53 5.16 4.15
CA ILE A 13 -11.90 5.62 5.39
C ILE A 13 -11.26 4.44 6.13
N LEU A 14 -11.96 3.32 6.26
CA LEU A 14 -11.44 2.13 6.93
C LEU A 14 -10.19 1.57 6.23
N VAL A 15 -10.23 1.47 4.90
CA VAL A 15 -9.08 1.00 4.10
C VAL A 15 -7.91 1.97 4.23
N PHE A 16 -8.16 3.28 4.25
CA PHE A 16 -7.12 4.29 4.45
C PHE A 16 -6.42 4.10 5.81
N PHE A 17 -7.19 3.95 6.89
CA PHE A 17 -6.64 3.70 8.23
C PHE A 17 -5.88 2.37 8.28
N TRP A 18 -6.42 1.31 7.66
CA TRP A 18 -5.77 0.01 7.60
C TRP A 18 -4.41 0.08 6.90
N ILE A 19 -4.35 0.68 5.70
CA ILE A 19 -3.11 0.86 4.96
C ILE A 19 -2.10 1.69 5.78
N THR A 20 -2.57 2.77 6.41
CA THR A 20 -1.73 3.64 7.24
C THR A 20 -1.15 2.89 8.44
N ALA A 21 -1.96 2.06 9.11
CA ALA A 21 -1.53 1.29 10.27
C ALA A 21 -0.51 0.19 9.91
N VAL A 22 -0.68 -0.46 8.75
CA VAL A 22 0.30 -1.45 8.25
C VAL A 22 1.60 -0.77 7.81
N ALA A 23 1.51 0.40 7.17
CA ALA A 23 2.68 1.12 6.67
C ALA A 23 3.49 1.82 7.77
N SER A 24 2.85 2.21 8.88
CA SER A 24 3.53 2.93 9.97
C SER A 24 4.60 2.08 10.66
N ALA A 25 4.33 0.81 10.95
CA ALA A 25 5.28 -0.08 11.63
C ALA A 25 6.65 -0.20 10.93
N PRO A 26 6.75 -0.57 9.63
CA PRO A 26 8.04 -0.63 8.95
C PRO A 26 8.67 0.76 8.74
N PHE A 27 7.86 1.81 8.61
CA PHE A 27 8.34 3.18 8.46
C PHE A 27 9.01 3.69 9.73
N TYR A 28 8.35 3.59 10.88
CA TYR A 28 8.92 3.98 12.18
C TYR A 28 10.06 3.05 12.61
N LEU A 29 10.01 1.76 12.25
CA LEU A 29 11.15 0.86 12.44
C LEU A 29 12.40 1.40 11.73
N ALA A 30 12.28 1.80 10.46
CA ALA A 30 13.39 2.37 9.71
C ALA A 30 13.90 3.69 10.32
N LEU A 31 13.00 4.59 10.73
CA LEU A 31 13.37 5.85 11.37
C LEU A 31 14.08 5.63 12.71
N ASN A 32 13.57 4.74 13.55
CA ASN A 32 14.11 4.49 14.89
C ASN A 32 15.47 3.77 14.84
N LEU A 33 15.69 2.93 13.82
CA LEU A 33 17.01 2.34 13.53
C LEU A 33 18.03 3.41 13.15
N VAL A 34 17.66 4.37 12.30
CA VAL A 34 18.53 5.51 11.92
C VAL A 34 18.79 6.43 13.12
N GLY A 35 17.77 6.67 13.95
CA GLY A 35 17.86 7.46 15.18
C GLY A 35 18.57 6.76 16.35
N GLN A 36 19.05 5.51 16.18
CA GLN A 36 19.66 4.67 17.23
C GLN A 36 18.78 4.47 18.47
N GLN A 37 17.46 4.55 18.32
CA GLN A 37 16.50 4.33 19.40
C GLN A 37 16.14 2.85 19.49
N TRP A 38 17.05 2.05 20.05
CA TRP A 38 16.95 0.58 20.08
C TRP A 38 15.67 0.05 20.74
N LEU A 39 15.20 0.69 21.81
CA LEU A 39 13.98 0.28 22.50
C LEU A 39 12.75 0.45 21.59
N GLU A 40 12.60 1.63 20.99
CA GLU A 40 11.47 1.91 20.09
C GLU A 40 11.54 1.08 18.80
N ALA A 41 12.75 0.86 18.28
CA ALA A 41 12.96 -0.03 17.14
C ALA A 41 12.53 -1.47 17.49
N GLY A 42 12.84 -1.97 18.69
CA GLY A 42 12.39 -3.28 19.16
C GLY A 42 10.87 -3.40 19.22
N ILE A 43 10.18 -2.37 19.74
CA ILE A 43 8.70 -2.32 19.78
C ILE A 43 8.13 -2.32 18.36
N MET A 44 8.67 -1.49 17.46
CA MET A 44 8.19 -1.43 16.07
C MET A 44 8.46 -2.73 15.30
N ALA A 45 9.56 -3.41 15.58
CA ALA A 45 9.86 -4.73 15.02
C ALA A 45 8.84 -5.79 15.48
N ALA A 46 8.46 -5.78 16.76
CA ALA A 46 7.41 -6.67 17.27
C ALA A 46 6.05 -6.36 16.63
N CYS A 47 5.66 -5.09 16.55
CA CYS A 47 4.44 -4.67 15.87
C CYS A 47 4.43 -5.08 14.39
N TYR A 48 5.56 -4.94 13.71
CA TYR A 48 5.71 -5.39 12.32
C TYR A 48 5.58 -6.92 12.20
N GLY A 49 6.15 -7.69 13.12
CA GLY A 49 5.95 -9.14 13.18
C GLY A 49 4.47 -9.53 13.32
N ILE A 50 3.71 -8.84 14.17
CA ILE A 50 2.25 -9.04 14.30
C ILE A 50 1.54 -8.76 12.97
N TRP A 51 1.89 -7.67 12.28
CA TRP A 51 1.34 -7.38 10.96
C TRP A 51 1.65 -8.45 9.92
N VAL A 52 2.88 -8.97 9.88
CA VAL A 52 3.24 -10.07 8.99
C VAL A 52 2.39 -11.32 9.27
N LEU A 53 2.11 -11.63 10.53
CA LEU A 53 1.25 -12.76 10.91
C LEU A 53 -0.20 -12.55 10.47
N GLU A 54 -0.77 -11.37 10.70
CA GLU A 54 -2.14 -11.05 10.25
C GLU A 54 -2.25 -11.06 8.73
N LEU A 55 -1.29 -10.47 8.02
CA LEU A 55 -1.25 -10.52 6.56
C LEU A 55 -1.10 -11.97 6.06
N THR A 56 -0.33 -12.81 6.74
CA THR A 56 -0.20 -14.24 6.42
C THR A 56 -1.49 -15.01 6.65
N ARG A 57 -2.25 -14.66 7.69
CA ARG A 57 -3.58 -15.23 7.94
C ARG A 57 -4.54 -14.87 6.80
N ILE A 58 -4.60 -13.60 6.43
CA ILE A 58 -5.49 -13.09 5.37
C ILE A 58 -5.07 -13.66 3.99
N ALA A 59 -3.77 -13.63 3.68
CA ALA A 59 -3.23 -14.11 2.42
C ALA A 59 -3.60 -15.57 2.16
N ARG A 60 -3.52 -16.44 3.19
CA ARG A 60 -3.92 -17.85 3.12
C ARG A 60 -5.40 -18.06 2.77
N HIS A 61 -6.28 -17.10 3.04
CA HIS A 61 -7.69 -17.20 2.68
C HIS A 61 -7.98 -16.72 1.25
N ILE A 62 -7.12 -15.86 0.70
CA ILE A 62 -7.31 -15.27 -0.64
C ILE A 62 -6.59 -16.10 -1.71
N GLY A 63 -5.47 -16.75 -1.38
CA GLY A 63 -4.72 -17.58 -2.31
C GLY A 63 -3.37 -18.06 -1.78
N SER A 64 -2.51 -18.53 -2.68
CA SER A 64 -1.14 -18.99 -2.36
C SER A 64 -0.12 -17.88 -2.60
N PHE A 65 -0.01 -16.94 -1.66
CA PHE A 65 1.05 -15.93 -1.66
C PHE A 65 2.32 -16.45 -0.98
N SER A 66 3.49 -16.09 -1.50
CA SER A 66 4.76 -16.45 -0.85
C SER A 66 4.93 -15.67 0.44
N VAL A 67 5.51 -16.30 1.46
CA VAL A 67 5.85 -15.62 2.73
C VAL A 67 6.81 -14.44 2.49
N ILE A 68 7.68 -14.55 1.49
CA ILE A 68 8.61 -13.49 1.10
C ILE A 68 7.84 -12.25 0.62
N ASP A 69 6.77 -12.43 -0.17
CA ASP A 69 5.94 -11.32 -0.66
C ASP A 69 5.23 -10.60 0.50
N ILE A 70 4.88 -11.35 1.55
CA ILE A 70 4.20 -10.82 2.73
C ILE A 70 5.17 -10.02 3.61
N VAL A 71 6.40 -10.50 3.78
CA VAL A 71 7.45 -9.72 4.45
C VAL A 71 7.79 -8.49 3.61
N CYS A 72 8.00 -8.63 2.31
CA CYS A 72 8.26 -7.50 1.42
C CYS A 72 7.01 -6.65 1.10
N TYR A 73 5.87 -6.90 1.75
CA TYR A 73 4.62 -6.18 1.52
C TYR A 73 4.75 -4.65 1.61
N PRO A 74 5.49 -4.06 2.58
CA PRO A 74 5.64 -2.60 2.64
C PRO A 74 6.29 -2.01 1.38
N LEU A 75 7.25 -2.73 0.77
CA LEU A 75 7.91 -2.32 -0.47
C LEU A 75 6.96 -2.44 -1.66
N LEU A 76 6.21 -3.54 -1.74
CA LEU A 76 5.20 -3.76 -2.78
C LEU A 76 4.08 -2.71 -2.70
N LEU A 77 3.65 -2.37 -1.49
CA LEU A 77 2.67 -1.33 -1.22
C LEU A 77 3.19 0.04 -1.68
N LEU A 78 4.43 0.39 -1.35
CA LEU A 78 5.03 1.65 -1.77
C LEU A 78 5.13 1.74 -3.30
N PHE A 79 5.56 0.67 -3.96
CA PHE A 79 5.59 0.60 -5.43
C PHE A 79 4.20 0.79 -6.05
N TYR A 80 3.19 0.10 -5.51
CA TYR A 80 1.80 0.26 -5.94
C TYR A 80 1.30 1.69 -5.75
N LEU A 81 1.55 2.32 -4.60
CA LEU A 81 1.14 3.69 -4.31
C LEU A 81 1.80 4.70 -5.26
N LEU A 82 3.07 4.52 -5.61
CA LEU A 82 3.76 5.36 -6.59
C LEU A 82 3.14 5.25 -8.00
N ILE A 83 2.86 4.03 -8.45
CA ILE A 83 2.20 3.80 -9.74
C ILE A 83 0.79 4.39 -9.73
N PHE A 84 0.05 4.17 -8.65
CA PHE A 84 -1.30 4.68 -8.48
C PHE A 84 -1.30 6.21 -8.51
N LEU A 85 -0.40 6.85 -7.76
CA LEU A 85 -0.26 8.30 -7.71
C LEU A 85 0.10 8.86 -9.10
N ARG A 86 1.07 8.27 -9.79
CA ARG A 86 1.43 8.64 -11.17
C ARG A 86 0.23 8.55 -12.10
N SER A 87 -0.56 7.48 -12.00
CA SER A 87 -1.75 7.28 -12.81
C SER A 87 -2.87 8.27 -12.46
N LEU A 88 -3.04 8.58 -11.18
CA LEU A 88 -4.00 9.56 -10.69
C LEU A 88 -3.65 10.97 -11.18
N VAL A 89 -2.38 11.37 -11.09
CA VAL A 89 -1.89 12.66 -11.60
C VAL A 89 -2.12 12.77 -13.11
N LYS A 90 -1.80 11.73 -13.89
CA LYS A 90 -2.09 11.70 -15.34
C LYS A 90 -3.58 11.89 -15.62
N ARG A 91 -4.44 11.24 -14.84
CA ARG A 91 -5.90 11.36 -14.98
C ARG A 91 -6.40 12.77 -14.62
N ILE A 92 -5.92 13.36 -13.52
CA ILE A 92 -6.33 14.71 -13.09
C ILE A 92 -5.87 15.76 -14.10
N LEU A 93 -4.66 15.62 -14.64
CA LEU A 93 -4.10 16.52 -15.65
C LEU A 93 -4.66 16.28 -17.06
N GLY A 94 -5.56 15.31 -17.26
CA GLY A 94 -6.13 14.99 -18.57
C GLY A 94 -5.09 14.52 -19.59
N LEU A 95 -3.93 14.02 -19.14
CA LEU A 95 -2.86 13.58 -20.03
C LEU A 95 -3.30 12.30 -20.76
N PRO A 96 -3.00 12.17 -22.07
CA PRO A 96 -3.36 10.99 -22.83
C PRO A 96 -2.66 9.76 -22.25
N VAL A 97 -3.44 8.72 -21.96
CA VAL A 97 -2.92 7.42 -21.56
C VAL A 97 -2.75 6.60 -22.83
N ILE A 98 -1.51 6.49 -23.30
CA ILE A 98 -1.16 5.64 -24.44
C ILE A 98 -1.16 4.19 -23.94
N TRP A 99 -2.08 3.38 -24.43
CA TRP A 99 -2.15 1.95 -24.12
C TRP A 99 -2.13 1.14 -25.41
N LYS A 100 -1.05 0.37 -25.65
CA LYS A 100 -0.83 -0.40 -26.89
C LYS A 100 -1.12 0.42 -28.16
N ASP A 101 -0.40 1.52 -28.33
CA ASP A 101 -0.46 2.44 -29.48
C ASP A 101 -1.84 3.07 -29.75
N ARG A 102 -2.75 2.99 -28.78
CA ARG A 102 -4.05 3.66 -28.81
C ARG A 102 -4.07 4.78 -27.79
N GLU A 103 -4.35 5.98 -28.26
CA GLU A 103 -4.61 7.15 -27.41
C GLU A 103 -6.03 7.00 -26.85
N ILE A 104 -6.15 6.63 -25.58
CA ILE A 104 -7.45 6.65 -24.90
C ILE A 104 -7.69 8.08 -24.45
N ARG A 105 -8.43 8.84 -25.27
CA ARG A 105 -8.97 10.13 -24.87
C ARG A 105 -10.06 9.86 -23.84
N LEU A 106 -9.88 10.37 -22.62
CA LEU A 106 -10.94 10.41 -21.62
C LEU A 106 -11.93 11.49 -22.07
N ASP A 107 -13.00 11.08 -22.74
CA ASP A 107 -14.20 11.88 -22.94
C ASP A 107 -14.74 12.32 -21.57
N LYS A 108 -15.03 13.63 -21.47
CA LYS A 108 -15.36 14.36 -20.25
C LYS A 108 -16.63 13.84 -19.58
#